data_AF-A0A2E3Y363-F1
#
_entry.id   AF-A0A2E3Y363-F1
#
_cell.length_a   1.000
_cell.length_b   1.000
_cell.length_c   1.000
_cell.angle_alpha   90.00
_cell.angle_beta   90.00
_cell.angle_gamma   90.00
#
_symmetry.space_group_name_H-M   'P 1'
#
loop_
_entity.id
_entity.type
_entity.pdbx_description
1 polymer ?
#
loop_
_entity_poly.entity_id
_entity_poly.type
_entity_poly.pdbx_seq_one_letter_code
_entity_poly.pdbx_strand_id
1 'polypeptide(L)'
;MISRLLAVSMFFSCALFGQFKYEATGAYYDREGNTDYKYYNLGFSMTSYGDISLGGTVIKDSEFLLSLEKNTSTFKGNDYEDDQSILLKFDLWANGTFSPFLIAEKTYDYYRGINDRSNYGLGAKWRVFGDFFSVSAAFLLESEQNMGKNRVYEYVDYGDSLGIYKYSNHPNLNPDKYQRISIRPKLKLPMGENFYFESEYYYKPAGTDVLTDWRNKFVIKTAAEWLNIEIRYNYKNDSEPAPKIFMKYYEVNGKEVFDRTASFENPGSKVLSANRPVIDRTPEQSKKDGFGDYYITNYKKNDTTLRVGISITF
;
A
#
# COMPACT_ATOMS: atom_id res chain seq x y z
N MET A 1 -27.55 7.48 -14.70
CA MET A 1 -27.49 7.96 -13.29
C MET A 1 -28.39 7.14 -12.37
N ILE A 2 -29.64 6.88 -12.76
CA ILE A 2 -30.63 6.08 -12.00
C ILE A 2 -30.18 4.62 -11.75
N SER A 3 -29.56 3.94 -12.73
CA SER A 3 -29.06 2.57 -12.56
C SER A 3 -27.90 2.43 -11.56
N ARG A 4 -27.07 3.47 -11.40
CA ARG A 4 -25.97 3.49 -10.43
C ARG A 4 -26.49 3.73 -9.01
N LEU A 5 -27.51 4.57 -8.85
CA LEU A 5 -28.18 4.77 -7.56
C LEU A 5 -28.91 3.50 -7.10
N LEU A 6 -29.56 2.78 -8.01
CA LEU A 6 -30.32 1.56 -7.70
C LEU A 6 -29.41 0.41 -7.22
N ALA A 7 -28.25 0.23 -7.85
CA ALA A 7 -27.26 -0.76 -7.44
C ALA A 7 -26.69 -0.42 -6.06
N VAL A 8 -26.38 0.86 -5.80
CA VAL A 8 -25.90 1.33 -4.49
C VAL A 8 -26.99 1.15 -3.41
N SER A 9 -28.25 1.47 -3.70
CA SER A 9 -29.35 1.26 -2.74
C SER A 9 -29.65 -0.22 -2.45
N MET A 10 -29.50 -1.11 -3.44
CA MET A 10 -29.66 -2.56 -3.23
C MET A 10 -28.54 -3.15 -2.37
N PHE A 11 -27.29 -2.70 -2.55
CA PHE A 11 -26.17 -3.09 -1.69
C PHE A 11 -26.36 -2.60 -0.25
N PHE A 12 -26.81 -1.35 -0.07
CA PHE A 12 -27.09 -0.80 1.26
C PHE A 12 -28.31 -1.45 1.94
N SER A 13 -29.34 -1.87 1.20
CA SER A 13 -30.48 -2.59 1.80
C SER A 13 -30.12 -4.02 2.25
N CYS A 14 -29.13 -4.67 1.63
CA CYS A 14 -28.63 -5.98 2.06
C CYS A 14 -27.70 -5.87 3.29
N ALA A 15 -27.03 -4.72 3.45
CA ALA A 15 -26.13 -4.39 4.55
C ALA A 15 -26.85 -3.94 5.84
N LEU A 16 -28.15 -4.22 6.01
CA LEU A 16 -28.94 -3.77 7.17
C LEU A 16 -29.55 -4.92 7.99
N PHE A 17 -29.10 -6.17 7.78
CA PHE A 17 -29.59 -7.34 8.50
C PHE A 17 -28.43 -8.14 9.13
N GLY A 18 -28.72 -8.89 10.21
CA GLY A 18 -27.77 -9.52 11.16
C GLY A 18 -26.78 -10.56 10.63
N GLN A 19 -26.52 -10.56 9.33
CA GLN A 19 -25.57 -11.41 8.62
C GLN A 19 -24.17 -10.78 8.52
N PHE A 20 -24.06 -9.47 8.73
CA PHE A 20 -22.79 -8.75 8.73
C PHE A 20 -22.41 -8.33 10.15
N LYS A 21 -21.12 -8.48 10.48
CA LYS A 21 -20.49 -7.88 11.66
C LYS A 21 -19.95 -6.51 11.27
N TYR A 22 -20.31 -5.49 12.04
CA TYR A 22 -19.84 -4.12 11.87
C TYR A 22 -18.86 -3.76 12.99
N GLU A 23 -17.79 -3.07 12.63
CA GLU A 23 -16.82 -2.53 13.57
C GLU A 23 -16.54 -1.08 13.21
N ALA A 24 -16.61 -0.17 14.18
CA ALA A 24 -16.23 1.22 14.01
C ALA A 24 -15.13 1.54 15.01
N THR A 25 -14.06 2.16 14.54
CA THR A 25 -12.92 2.58 15.36
C THR A 25 -12.75 4.08 15.26
N GLY A 26 -12.30 4.70 16.34
CA GLY A 26 -11.95 6.11 16.36
C GLY A 26 -10.82 6.35 17.35
N ALA A 27 -9.85 7.18 16.97
CA ALA A 27 -8.79 7.59 17.87
C ALA A 27 -8.55 9.10 17.76
N TYR A 28 -8.21 9.71 18.90
CA TYR A 28 -7.76 11.09 18.99
C TYR A 28 -6.45 11.13 19.76
N TYR A 29 -5.49 11.90 19.25
CA TYR A 29 -4.23 12.17 19.93
C TYR A 29 -3.90 13.64 19.81
N ASP A 30 -3.52 14.25 20.94
CA ASP A 30 -3.15 15.66 21.04
C ASP A 30 -1.87 15.78 21.85
N ARG A 31 -0.91 16.53 21.32
CA ARG A 31 0.36 16.85 21.98
C ARG A 31 0.68 18.29 21.71
N GLU A 32 0.82 19.09 22.77
CA GLU A 32 1.16 20.51 22.67
C GLU A 32 2.67 20.79 22.77
N GLY A 33 3.10 22.01 22.42
CA GLY A 33 4.47 22.50 22.63
C GLY A 33 5.34 22.51 21.36
N ASN A 34 6.64 22.24 21.49
CA ASN A 34 7.59 22.30 20.37
C ASN A 34 7.32 21.27 19.26
N THR A 35 6.50 20.26 19.54
CA THR A 35 6.04 19.23 18.61
C THR A 35 4.51 19.16 18.58
N ASP A 36 3.87 20.33 18.58
CA ASP A 36 2.41 20.49 18.49
C ASP A 36 1.84 19.60 17.38
N TYR A 37 1.03 18.61 17.76
CA TYR A 37 0.54 17.56 16.87
C TYR A 37 -0.84 17.09 17.29
N LYS A 38 -1.79 17.14 16.36
CA LYS A 38 -3.17 16.66 16.56
C LYS A 38 -3.48 15.61 15.52
N TYR A 39 -4.02 14.47 15.93
CA TYR A 39 -4.32 13.34 15.06
C TYR A 39 -5.72 12.80 15.33
N TYR A 40 -6.42 12.48 14.25
CA TYR A 40 -7.74 11.87 14.22
C TYR A 40 -7.69 10.65 13.30
N ASN A 41 -8.16 9.51 13.81
CA ASN A 41 -8.44 8.32 13.02
C ASN A 41 -9.92 7.99 13.11
N LEU A 42 -10.51 7.63 11.98
CA LEU A 42 -11.82 7.02 11.87
C LEU A 42 -11.71 5.77 11.00
N GLY A 43 -12.17 4.65 11.52
CA GLY A 43 -12.25 3.39 10.80
C GLY A 43 -13.66 2.83 10.85
N PHE A 44 -14.06 2.17 9.76
CA PHE A 44 -15.28 1.39 9.70
C PHE A 44 -14.99 0.10 8.94
N SER A 45 -15.50 -1.03 9.41
CA SER A 45 -15.49 -2.27 8.66
C SER A 45 -16.81 -3.02 8.76
N MET A 46 -17.14 -3.72 7.69
CA MET A 46 -18.29 -4.59 7.55
C MET A 46 -17.79 -5.94 7.03
N THR A 47 -18.05 -7.01 7.79
CA THR A 47 -17.58 -8.35 7.47
C THR A 47 -18.71 -9.36 7.48
N SER A 48 -18.64 -10.40 6.65
CA SER A 48 -19.54 -11.55 6.71
C SER A 48 -18.79 -12.81 6.32
N TYR A 49 -19.08 -13.91 7.01
CA TYR A 49 -18.44 -15.21 6.81
C TYR A 49 -19.53 -16.29 6.77
N GLY A 50 -19.50 -17.16 5.76
CA GLY A 50 -20.47 -18.23 5.58
C GLY A 50 -21.54 -17.89 4.55
N ASP A 51 -22.79 -18.32 4.77
CA ASP A 51 -23.86 -18.15 3.78
C ASP A 51 -24.35 -16.69 3.76
N ILE A 52 -24.21 -16.03 2.61
CA ILE A 52 -24.57 -14.64 2.40
C ILE A 52 -25.88 -14.55 1.60
N SER A 53 -26.95 -14.06 2.23
CA SER A 53 -28.22 -13.76 1.57
C SER A 53 -28.16 -12.40 0.88
N LEU A 54 -28.35 -12.38 -0.44
CA LEU A 54 -28.49 -11.18 -1.25
C LEU A 54 -29.85 -11.21 -1.93
N GLY A 55 -30.82 -10.50 -1.34
CA GLY A 55 -32.22 -10.56 -1.75
C GLY A 55 -32.79 -11.98 -1.63
N GLY A 56 -33.24 -12.56 -2.74
CA GLY A 56 -33.80 -13.92 -2.80
C GLY A 56 -32.79 -15.04 -3.05
N THR A 57 -31.49 -14.73 -3.17
CA THR A 57 -30.45 -15.73 -3.44
C THR A 57 -29.52 -15.86 -2.24
N VAL A 58 -29.16 -17.10 -1.89
CA VAL A 58 -28.15 -17.40 -0.87
C VAL A 58 -26.86 -17.81 -1.57
N ILE A 59 -25.81 -17.02 -1.36
CA ILE A 59 -24.45 -17.32 -1.80
C ILE A 59 -23.76 -18.08 -0.68
N LYS A 60 -23.49 -19.36 -0.88
CA LYS A 60 -22.97 -20.24 0.16
C LYS A 60 -21.48 -20.06 0.41
N ASP A 61 -21.05 -20.30 1.65
CA ASP A 61 -19.64 -20.35 2.06
C ASP A 61 -18.81 -19.19 1.51
N SER A 62 -19.25 -17.96 1.70
CA SER A 62 -18.59 -16.77 1.16
C SER A 62 -17.97 -15.92 2.25
N GLU A 63 -16.92 -15.19 1.90
CA GLU A 63 -16.31 -14.20 2.79
C GLU A 63 -16.44 -12.82 2.15
N PHE A 64 -16.87 -11.85 2.94
CA PHE A 64 -17.00 -10.46 2.53
C PHE A 64 -16.29 -9.57 3.55
N LEU A 65 -15.55 -8.58 3.03
CA LEU A 65 -14.99 -7.48 3.80
C LEU A 65 -15.19 -6.19 3.01
N LEU A 66 -15.74 -5.17 3.67
CA LEU A 66 -15.60 -3.77 3.29
C LEU A 66 -14.94 -3.05 4.46
N SER A 67 -13.88 -2.30 4.20
CA SER A 67 -13.17 -1.49 5.19
C SER A 67 -12.94 -0.09 4.65
N LEU A 68 -13.16 0.90 5.50
CA LEU A 68 -12.97 2.32 5.26
C LEU A 68 -12.08 2.85 6.38
N GLU A 69 -11.05 3.60 6.03
CA GLU A 69 -10.18 4.26 7.01
C GLU A 69 -9.93 5.71 6.57
N LYS A 70 -9.89 6.61 7.54
CA LYS A 70 -9.52 8.01 7.37
C LYS A 70 -8.58 8.41 8.50
N ASN A 71 -7.41 8.92 8.15
CA ASN A 71 -6.45 9.49 9.08
C ASN A 71 -6.22 10.94 8.71
N THR A 72 -6.33 11.84 9.69
CA THR A 72 -5.96 13.25 9.50
C THR A 72 -5.12 13.71 10.66
N SER A 73 -4.10 14.52 10.37
CA SER A 73 -3.32 15.16 11.43
C SER A 73 -2.81 16.53 11.04
N THR A 74 -2.52 17.33 12.06
CA THR A 74 -1.84 18.61 11.91
C THR A 74 -0.54 18.62 12.71
N PHE A 75 0.50 19.22 12.15
CA PHE A 75 1.76 19.52 12.84
C PHE A 75 1.97 21.03 12.85
N LYS A 76 2.10 21.63 14.04
CA LYS A 76 2.24 23.08 14.21
C LYS A 76 1.12 23.89 13.53
N GLY A 77 -0.12 23.37 13.60
CA GLY A 77 -1.30 23.97 12.98
C GLY A 77 -1.39 23.86 11.44
N ASN A 78 -0.43 23.18 10.79
CA ASN A 78 -0.49 22.88 9.36
C ASN A 78 -0.87 21.42 9.12
N ASP A 79 -1.60 21.14 8.05
CA ASP A 79 -1.96 19.77 7.66
C ASP A 79 -0.70 18.92 7.46
N TYR A 80 -0.69 17.73 8.05
CA TYR A 80 0.45 16.81 8.06
C TYR A 80 0.08 15.47 7.42
N GLU A 81 -0.92 14.75 7.94
CA GLU A 81 -1.49 13.55 7.32
C GLU A 81 -2.91 13.85 6.83
N ASP A 82 -3.25 13.29 5.66
CA ASP A 82 -4.60 13.28 5.14
C ASP A 82 -4.73 12.01 4.29
N ASP A 83 -4.98 10.89 4.95
CA ASP A 83 -4.95 9.59 4.32
C ASP A 83 -6.34 8.98 4.33
N GLN A 84 -6.67 8.24 3.29
CA GLN A 84 -7.93 7.53 3.16
C GLN A 84 -7.72 6.18 2.49
N SER A 85 -8.39 5.14 2.99
CA SER A 85 -8.42 3.84 2.34
C SER A 85 -9.85 3.31 2.26
N ILE A 86 -10.15 2.64 1.14
CA ILE A 86 -11.35 1.85 0.92
C ILE A 86 -10.88 0.50 0.41
N LEU A 87 -11.21 -0.57 1.13
CA LEU A 87 -10.86 -1.93 0.75
C LEU A 87 -12.12 -2.79 0.72
N LEU A 88 -12.36 -3.44 -0.41
CA LEU A 88 -13.37 -4.46 -0.59
C LEU A 88 -12.69 -5.78 -0.96
N LYS A 89 -13.06 -6.85 -0.28
CA LYS A 89 -12.70 -8.23 -0.64
C LYS A 89 -13.95 -9.08 -0.63
N PHE A 90 -14.04 -9.97 -1.61
CA PHE A 90 -15.11 -10.94 -1.65
C PHE A 90 -14.61 -12.25 -2.24
N ASP A 91 -14.77 -13.33 -1.48
CA ASP A 91 -14.39 -14.69 -1.85
C ASP A 91 -15.66 -15.54 -1.91
N LEU A 92 -15.87 -16.24 -3.02
CA LEU A 92 -16.91 -17.26 -3.15
C LEU A 92 -16.33 -18.62 -2.75
N TRP A 93 -17.13 -19.45 -2.07
CA TRP A 93 -16.72 -20.80 -1.62
C TRP A 93 -15.37 -20.75 -0.88
N ALA A 94 -15.23 -19.83 0.06
CA ALA A 94 -13.98 -19.47 0.71
C ALA A 94 -13.27 -20.66 1.35
N ASN A 95 -14.03 -21.65 1.83
CA ASN A 95 -13.53 -22.90 2.39
C ASN A 95 -13.51 -24.08 1.42
N GLY A 96 -13.98 -23.90 0.19
CA GLY A 96 -13.95 -24.88 -0.88
C GLY A 96 -12.53 -25.13 -1.44
N THR A 97 -12.41 -26.22 -2.22
CA THR A 97 -11.16 -26.55 -2.93
C THR A 97 -10.77 -25.45 -3.92
N PHE A 98 -11.76 -24.86 -4.59
CA PHE A 98 -11.58 -23.76 -5.51
C PHE A 98 -12.46 -22.59 -5.08
N SER A 99 -11.87 -21.42 -4.96
CA SER A 99 -12.53 -20.22 -4.44
C SER A 99 -12.18 -19.01 -5.31
N PRO A 100 -13.08 -18.58 -6.21
CA PRO A 100 -12.88 -17.35 -6.94
C PRO A 100 -13.06 -16.15 -6.00
N PHE A 101 -12.25 -15.13 -6.20
CA PHE A 101 -12.26 -13.93 -5.38
C PHE A 101 -12.09 -12.66 -6.20
N LEU A 102 -12.51 -11.56 -5.61
CA LEU A 102 -12.24 -10.23 -6.11
C LEU A 102 -11.72 -9.33 -4.99
N ILE A 103 -10.91 -8.36 -5.38
CA ILE A 103 -10.35 -7.33 -4.50
C ILE A 103 -10.56 -6.00 -5.19
N ALA A 104 -11.05 -5.00 -4.47
CA ALA A 104 -11.09 -3.63 -4.94
C ALA A 104 -10.57 -2.74 -3.84
N GLU A 105 -9.46 -2.07 -4.08
CA GLU A 105 -8.82 -1.17 -3.14
C GLU A 105 -8.67 0.19 -3.79
N LYS A 106 -8.93 1.24 -3.00
CA LYS A 106 -8.67 2.62 -3.36
C LYS A 106 -8.06 3.34 -2.18
N THR A 107 -6.91 3.96 -2.37
CA THR A 107 -6.20 4.70 -1.35
C THR A 107 -5.80 6.11 -1.81
N TYR A 108 -5.73 7.01 -0.85
CA TYR A 108 -5.21 8.36 -0.92
C TYR A 108 -4.28 8.54 0.27
N ASP A 109 -3.09 9.09 0.04
CA ASP A 109 -2.07 9.29 1.08
C ASP A 109 -1.32 10.57 0.73
N TYR A 110 -1.66 11.65 1.44
CA TYR A 110 -1.19 12.99 1.11
C TYR A 110 0.33 13.12 1.32
N TYR A 111 0.85 12.60 2.42
CA TYR A 111 2.25 12.77 2.80
C TYR A 111 3.20 11.95 1.92
N ARG A 112 2.78 10.74 1.51
CA ARG A 112 3.55 9.93 0.56
C ARG A 112 3.40 10.41 -0.88
N GLY A 113 2.61 11.47 -1.08
CA GLY A 113 2.35 12.03 -2.38
C GLY A 113 1.62 11.05 -3.27
N ILE A 114 0.55 10.40 -2.78
CA ILE A 114 -0.34 9.52 -3.54
C ILE A 114 -1.72 10.18 -3.62
N ASN A 115 -2.05 10.70 -4.80
CA ASN A 115 -3.31 11.41 -5.06
C ASN A 115 -4.47 10.45 -5.31
N ASP A 116 -4.17 9.31 -5.92
CA ASP A 116 -5.14 8.26 -6.18
C ASP A 116 -4.37 6.98 -6.47
N ARG A 117 -4.53 5.96 -5.65
CA ARG A 117 -4.10 4.61 -5.99
C ARG A 117 -5.32 3.71 -5.99
N SER A 118 -5.52 2.99 -7.07
CA SER A 118 -6.57 1.99 -7.18
C SER A 118 -5.99 0.66 -7.62
N ASN A 119 -6.49 -0.41 -7.00
CA ASN A 119 -6.09 -1.78 -7.30
C ASN A 119 -7.35 -2.65 -7.38
N TYR A 120 -7.67 -3.11 -8.59
CA TYR A 120 -8.79 -4.00 -8.84
C TYR A 120 -8.26 -5.37 -9.25
N GLY A 121 -8.58 -6.38 -8.46
CA GLY A 121 -8.16 -7.75 -8.67
C GLY A 121 -9.32 -8.69 -8.92
N LEU A 122 -9.17 -9.58 -9.89
CA LEU A 122 -10.00 -10.78 -10.06
C LEU A 122 -9.09 -11.99 -10.05
N GLY A 123 -9.43 -12.99 -9.23
CA GLY A 123 -8.57 -14.14 -9.06
C GLY A 123 -9.29 -15.38 -8.58
N ALA A 124 -8.51 -16.42 -8.36
CA ALA A 124 -8.99 -17.64 -7.74
C ALA A 124 -7.90 -18.27 -6.87
N LYS A 125 -8.36 -18.93 -5.82
CA LYS A 125 -7.56 -19.70 -4.87
C LYS A 125 -7.85 -21.18 -5.10
N TRP A 126 -6.79 -21.96 -5.25
CA TRP A 126 -6.85 -23.41 -5.29
C TRP A 126 -6.16 -23.98 -4.08
N ARG A 127 -6.92 -24.75 -3.30
CA ARG A 127 -6.46 -25.50 -2.14
C ARG A 127 -5.87 -26.83 -2.62
N VAL A 128 -4.56 -26.81 -2.92
CA VAL A 128 -3.84 -27.94 -3.51
C VAL A 128 -3.77 -29.12 -2.54
N PHE A 129 -3.52 -28.86 -1.26
CA PHE A 129 -3.43 -29.90 -0.23
C PHE A 129 -4.20 -29.51 1.03
N GLY A 130 -5.54 -29.59 0.99
CA GLY A 130 -6.38 -29.23 2.15
C GLY A 130 -5.97 -27.88 2.74
N ASP A 131 -6.19 -27.65 4.02
CA ASP A 131 -5.90 -26.34 4.62
C ASP A 131 -4.40 -26.01 4.73
N PHE A 132 -3.55 -26.98 4.42
CA PHE A 132 -2.10 -26.90 4.55
C PHE A 132 -1.45 -26.06 3.45
N PHE A 133 -1.82 -26.28 2.19
CA PHE A 133 -1.19 -25.57 1.08
C PHE A 133 -2.23 -25.15 0.04
N SER A 134 -2.17 -23.86 -0.30
CA SER A 134 -3.00 -23.27 -1.33
C SER A 134 -2.17 -22.36 -2.23
N VAL A 135 -2.57 -22.25 -3.48
CA VAL A 135 -2.01 -21.31 -4.43
C VAL A 135 -3.14 -20.46 -4.95
N SER A 136 -2.97 -19.14 -4.92
CA SER A 136 -3.89 -18.23 -5.57
C SER A 136 -3.22 -17.49 -6.72
N ALA A 137 -4.02 -17.14 -7.71
CA ALA A 137 -3.61 -16.28 -8.81
C ALA A 137 -4.67 -15.20 -9.03
N ALA A 138 -4.24 -13.98 -9.35
CA ALA A 138 -5.13 -12.89 -9.68
C ALA A 138 -4.57 -12.02 -10.81
N PHE A 139 -5.46 -11.54 -11.67
CA PHE A 139 -5.18 -10.44 -12.56
C PHE A 139 -5.51 -9.13 -11.83
N LEU A 140 -4.56 -8.20 -11.80
CA LEU A 140 -4.65 -6.92 -11.11
C LEU A 140 -4.59 -5.77 -12.12
N LEU A 141 -5.54 -4.86 -12.03
CA LEU A 141 -5.53 -3.57 -12.68
C LEU A 141 -5.16 -2.53 -11.64
N GLU A 142 -3.94 -2.01 -11.75
CA GLU A 142 -3.38 -1.04 -10.83
C GLU A 142 -3.28 0.31 -11.54
N SER A 143 -3.76 1.36 -10.88
CA SER A 143 -3.58 2.74 -11.31
C SER A 143 -3.02 3.52 -10.14
N GLU A 144 -1.95 4.26 -10.39
CA GLU A 144 -1.34 5.11 -9.37
C GLU A 144 -1.10 6.51 -9.96
N GLN A 145 -1.68 7.50 -9.29
CA GLN A 145 -1.40 8.89 -9.46
C GLN A 145 -0.71 9.39 -8.20
N ASN A 146 0.56 9.74 -8.31
CA ASN A 146 1.29 10.36 -7.22
C ASN A 146 1.05 11.89 -7.21
N MET A 147 0.71 12.47 -6.05
CA MET A 147 0.85 13.92 -5.78
C MET A 147 2.33 14.28 -5.86
N GLY A 148 2.81 14.56 -7.06
CA GLY A 148 4.24 14.50 -7.32
C GLY A 148 4.54 14.44 -8.80
N LYS A 149 3.67 13.77 -9.57
CA LYS A 149 3.57 14.07 -11.00
C LYS A 149 3.28 15.55 -11.26
N ASN A 150 2.77 16.28 -10.26
CA ASN A 150 2.73 17.72 -10.29
C ASN A 150 3.82 18.35 -9.41
N ARG A 151 4.17 17.78 -8.25
CA ARG A 151 5.14 18.39 -7.32
C ARG A 151 6.59 18.10 -7.70
N VAL A 152 7.23 19.08 -8.32
CA VAL A 152 8.67 19.08 -8.62
C VAL A 152 9.41 19.77 -7.47
N TYR A 153 10.44 19.09 -6.99
CA TYR A 153 11.38 19.66 -6.05
C TYR A 153 12.36 20.51 -6.86
N GLU A 154 12.27 21.82 -6.64
CA GLU A 154 13.23 22.77 -7.17
C GLU A 154 14.36 22.88 -6.17
N TYR A 155 15.57 22.52 -6.62
CA TYR A 155 16.77 22.59 -5.80
C TYR A 155 17.55 23.87 -6.09
N VAL A 156 18.08 24.46 -5.03
CA VAL A 156 19.08 25.51 -5.09
C VAL A 156 20.37 25.00 -4.45
N ASP A 157 21.49 25.42 -5.03
CA ASP A 157 22.81 25.17 -4.49
C ASP A 157 23.16 26.24 -3.44
N TYR A 158 23.52 25.80 -2.24
CA TYR A 158 24.02 26.64 -1.15
C TYR A 158 25.56 26.64 -1.07
N GLY A 159 26.24 26.02 -2.04
CA GLY A 159 27.69 25.92 -2.19
C GLY A 159 28.24 24.59 -1.65
N ASP A 160 27.82 24.18 -0.46
CA ASP A 160 28.21 22.92 0.19
C ASP A 160 27.11 21.85 0.15
N SER A 161 25.92 22.21 -0.35
CA SER A 161 24.71 21.41 -0.22
C SER A 161 23.66 21.81 -1.27
N LEU A 162 22.91 20.81 -1.75
CA LEU A 162 21.66 21.04 -2.46
C LEU A 162 20.54 21.14 -1.42
N GLY A 163 19.81 22.25 -1.41
CA GLY A 163 18.62 22.39 -0.58
C GLY A 163 17.36 22.54 -1.44
N ILE A 164 16.26 22.01 -0.90
CA ILE A 164 14.95 22.16 -1.52
C ILE A 164 14.52 23.61 -1.34
N TYR A 165 14.44 24.35 -2.45
CA TYR A 165 14.05 25.75 -2.48
C TYR A 165 12.54 25.91 -2.59
N LYS A 166 11.89 25.09 -3.41
CA LYS A 166 10.45 25.22 -3.69
C LYS A 166 9.82 23.91 -4.14
N TYR A 167 8.52 23.81 -3.92
CA TYR A 167 7.64 22.82 -4.53
C TYR A 167 6.81 23.50 -5.63
N SER A 168 6.92 23.04 -6.88
CA SER A 168 6.11 23.54 -8.00
C SER A 168 5.12 22.49 -8.48
N ASN A 169 3.92 22.90 -8.92
CA ASN A 169 2.85 22.01 -9.40
C ASN A 169 2.79 21.95 -10.95
N HIS A 170 2.80 20.75 -11.53
CA HIS A 170 2.86 20.45 -12.96
C HIS A 170 1.70 19.57 -13.46
N PRO A 171 0.49 20.12 -13.66
CA PRO A 171 -0.78 19.39 -13.87
C PRO A 171 -0.87 18.49 -15.11
N ASN A 172 0.15 18.44 -15.96
CA ASN A 172 0.12 17.76 -17.26
C ASN A 172 0.68 16.32 -17.23
N LEU A 173 1.13 15.81 -16.07
CA LEU A 173 1.66 14.45 -15.96
C LEU A 173 0.54 13.45 -15.63
N ASN A 174 0.26 12.55 -16.59
CA ASN A 174 -0.81 11.54 -16.50
C ASN A 174 -0.49 10.41 -15.51
N PRO A 175 -1.47 9.77 -14.83
CA PRO A 175 -1.27 8.62 -13.94
C PRO A 175 -0.55 7.44 -14.63
N ASP A 176 0.27 6.70 -13.88
CA ASP A 176 0.79 5.42 -14.40
C ASP A 176 -0.27 4.34 -14.24
N LYS A 177 -0.43 3.51 -15.28
CA LYS A 177 -1.34 2.37 -15.28
C LYS A 177 -0.53 1.11 -15.49
N TYR A 178 -0.75 0.13 -14.63
CA TYR A 178 -0.07 -1.16 -14.69
C TYR A 178 -1.12 -2.28 -14.74
N GLN A 179 -0.78 -3.34 -15.46
CA GLN A 179 -1.49 -4.60 -15.38
C GLN A 179 -0.54 -5.61 -14.80
N ARG A 180 -0.95 -6.31 -13.76
CA ARG A 180 -0.12 -7.33 -13.10
C ARG A 180 -0.83 -8.66 -13.06
N ILE A 181 -0.04 -9.71 -13.14
CA ILE A 181 -0.46 -11.02 -12.66
C ILE A 181 0.12 -11.16 -11.26
N SER A 182 -0.68 -11.64 -10.31
CA SER A 182 -0.27 -11.90 -8.94
C SER A 182 -0.37 -13.39 -8.68
N ILE A 183 0.71 -14.01 -8.22
CA ILE A 183 0.74 -15.41 -7.78
C ILE A 183 1.06 -15.43 -6.30
N ARG A 184 0.28 -16.18 -5.52
CA ARG A 184 0.34 -16.16 -4.05
C ARG A 184 0.21 -17.56 -3.47
N PRO A 185 1.31 -18.34 -3.38
CA PRO A 185 1.31 -19.55 -2.58
C PRO A 185 1.22 -19.21 -1.10
N LYS A 186 0.45 -20.02 -0.38
CA LYS A 186 0.26 -19.93 1.07
C LYS A 186 0.37 -21.32 1.69
N LEU A 187 1.23 -21.42 2.70
CA LEU A 187 1.55 -22.61 3.45
C LEU A 187 1.17 -22.41 4.91
N LYS A 188 0.43 -23.35 5.49
CA LYS A 188 0.02 -23.41 6.91
C LYS A 188 0.48 -24.72 7.50
N LEU A 189 1.41 -24.65 8.43
CA LEU A 189 2.16 -25.77 9.00
C LEU A 189 1.92 -25.82 10.52
N PRO A 190 0.99 -26.63 11.02
CA PRO A 190 1.00 -27.01 12.44
C PRO A 190 2.25 -27.88 12.70
N MET A 191 3.11 -27.44 13.61
CA MET A 191 4.39 -28.07 13.93
C MET A 191 4.32 -28.65 15.35
N GLY A 192 3.66 -29.80 15.50
CA GLY A 192 3.32 -30.36 16.80
C GLY A 192 2.16 -29.60 17.47
N GLU A 193 2.05 -29.71 18.80
CA GLU A 193 0.91 -29.17 19.55
C GLU A 193 1.00 -27.65 19.79
N ASN A 194 2.24 -27.16 19.95
CA ASN A 194 2.49 -25.81 20.47
C ASN A 194 3.02 -24.83 19.42
N PHE A 195 3.38 -25.29 18.22
CA PHE A 195 3.95 -24.41 17.20
C PHE A 195 3.08 -24.38 15.95
N TYR A 196 2.92 -23.20 15.39
CA TYR A 196 2.24 -23.00 14.12
C TYR A 196 3.05 -22.04 13.26
N PHE A 197 3.31 -22.45 12.02
CA PHE A 197 4.01 -21.65 11.04
C PHE A 197 3.10 -21.37 9.85
N GLU A 198 3.08 -20.13 9.39
CA GLU A 198 2.39 -19.70 8.19
C GLU A 198 3.36 -18.91 7.32
N SER A 199 3.44 -19.27 6.04
CA SER A 199 4.25 -18.57 5.05
C SER A 199 3.38 -18.23 3.85
N GLU A 200 3.43 -16.97 3.43
CA GLU A 200 2.72 -16.47 2.27
C GLU A 200 3.69 -15.65 1.44
N TYR A 201 3.79 -15.98 0.15
CA TYR A 201 4.65 -15.26 -0.78
C TYR A 201 3.79 -14.62 -1.85
N TYR A 202 3.97 -13.33 -2.10
CA TYR A 202 3.31 -12.62 -3.19
C TYR A 202 4.33 -12.33 -4.27
N TYR A 203 4.03 -12.71 -5.51
CA TYR A 203 4.81 -12.41 -6.70
C TYR A 203 3.92 -11.65 -7.68
N LYS A 204 4.28 -10.40 -8.00
CA LYS A 204 3.46 -9.47 -8.82
C LYS A 204 4.29 -8.80 -9.93
N PRO A 205 4.67 -9.51 -11.00
CA PRO A 205 5.39 -8.93 -12.13
C PRO A 205 4.53 -7.99 -12.99
N ALA A 206 5.17 -6.95 -13.55
CA ALA A 206 4.68 -6.07 -14.60
C ALA A 206 5.84 -5.61 -15.50
N GLY A 207 6.10 -6.35 -16.59
CA GLY A 207 7.28 -6.09 -17.42
C GLY A 207 8.58 -6.26 -16.63
N THR A 208 9.44 -5.24 -16.62
CA THR A 208 10.69 -5.23 -15.83
C THR A 208 10.47 -4.89 -14.35
N ASP A 209 9.25 -4.52 -13.95
CA ASP A 209 8.91 -4.20 -12.57
C ASP A 209 8.37 -5.43 -11.84
N VAL A 210 9.15 -5.98 -10.91
CA VAL A 210 8.78 -7.17 -10.13
C VAL A 210 8.62 -6.80 -8.67
N LEU A 211 7.40 -6.95 -8.16
CA LEU A 211 7.05 -6.70 -6.77
C LEU A 211 6.91 -8.02 -6.02
N THR A 212 7.55 -8.13 -4.86
CA THR A 212 7.48 -9.33 -4.02
C THR A 212 7.23 -8.98 -2.55
N ASP A 213 6.47 -9.81 -1.85
CA ASP A 213 6.17 -9.67 -0.42
C ASP A 213 6.18 -11.06 0.21
N TRP A 214 7.13 -11.33 1.10
CA TRP A 214 7.27 -12.63 1.75
C TRP A 214 6.97 -12.53 3.24
N ARG A 215 5.76 -12.94 3.60
CA ARG A 215 5.22 -12.84 4.95
C ARG A 215 5.33 -14.18 5.64
N ASN A 216 6.01 -14.17 6.78
CA ASN A 216 6.16 -15.34 7.64
C ASN A 216 5.58 -15.01 9.01
N LYS A 217 4.78 -15.92 9.55
CA LYS A 217 4.20 -15.84 10.88
C LYS A 217 4.50 -17.15 11.61
N PHE A 218 5.10 -17.03 12.78
CA PHE A 218 5.35 -18.12 13.70
C PHE A 218 4.59 -17.85 14.99
N VAL A 219 3.81 -18.82 15.44
CA VAL A 219 3.04 -18.75 16.69
C VAL A 219 3.53 -19.85 17.61
N ILE A 220 3.87 -19.47 18.83
CA ILE A 220 4.21 -20.35 19.93
C ILE A 220 3.05 -20.26 20.93
N LYS A 221 2.31 -21.35 21.06
CA LYS A 221 1.38 -21.54 22.16
C LYS A 221 2.19 -21.83 23.42
N THR A 222 1.99 -21.04 24.45
CA THR A 222 2.67 -21.29 25.72
C THR A 222 1.87 -22.29 26.56
N ALA A 223 2.46 -22.79 27.64
CA ALA A 223 1.74 -23.65 28.58
C ALA A 223 0.55 -22.93 29.25
N ALA A 224 0.57 -21.60 29.28
CA ALA A 224 -0.58 -20.80 29.64
C ALA A 224 -1.47 -20.62 28.41
N GLU A 225 -2.65 -21.24 28.40
CA GLU A 225 -3.60 -21.17 27.27
C GLU A 225 -3.99 -19.74 26.90
N TRP A 226 -3.98 -18.83 27.88
CA TRP A 226 -4.26 -17.41 27.71
C TRP A 226 -3.12 -16.63 27.04
N LEU A 227 -1.95 -17.23 26.81
CA LEU A 227 -0.75 -16.55 26.34
C LEU A 227 -0.16 -17.21 25.08
N ASN A 228 -0.07 -16.42 24.02
CA ASN A 228 0.61 -16.80 22.78
C ASN A 228 1.71 -15.80 22.43
N ILE A 229 2.84 -16.31 21.94
CA ILE A 229 3.92 -15.49 21.37
C ILE A 229 3.80 -15.57 19.85
N GLU A 230 3.73 -14.41 19.20
CA GLU A 230 3.62 -14.31 17.75
C GLU A 230 4.82 -13.56 17.19
N ILE A 231 5.60 -14.22 16.33
CA ILE A 231 6.74 -13.64 15.63
C ILE A 231 6.36 -13.51 14.16
N ARG A 232 6.41 -12.29 13.63
CA ARG A 232 6.18 -12.01 12.21
C ARG A 232 7.46 -11.48 11.59
N TYR A 233 7.90 -12.12 10.51
CA TYR A 233 8.99 -11.67 9.69
C TYR A 233 8.48 -11.41 8.28
N ASN A 234 8.66 -10.19 7.79
CA ASN A 234 8.30 -9.80 6.44
C ASN A 234 9.52 -9.32 5.68
N TYR A 235 9.67 -9.80 4.45
CA TYR A 235 10.63 -9.31 3.48
C TYR A 235 9.91 -8.85 2.22
N LYS A 236 9.93 -7.55 1.97
CA LYS A 236 9.18 -6.89 0.90
C LYS A 236 10.15 -6.19 -0.06
N ASN A 237 10.07 -6.53 -1.35
CA ASN A 237 10.65 -5.76 -2.46
C ASN A 237 9.56 -4.91 -3.16
N ASP A 238 8.33 -5.02 -2.68
CA ASP A 238 7.22 -4.13 -2.95
C ASP A 238 7.15 -3.00 -1.90
N SER A 239 8.29 -2.44 -1.51
CA SER A 239 8.30 -1.22 -0.71
C SER A 239 7.47 -0.21 -1.47
N GLU A 240 6.44 0.34 -0.83
CA GLU A 240 5.65 1.40 -1.44
C GLU A 240 6.65 2.39 -2.03
N PRO A 241 6.52 2.78 -3.31
CA PRO A 241 7.51 3.64 -3.93
C PRO A 241 7.74 4.79 -2.95
N ALA A 242 9.00 5.04 -2.54
CA ALA A 242 9.19 6.33 -1.86
C ALA A 242 8.66 7.38 -2.83
N PRO A 243 8.08 8.48 -2.32
CA PRO A 243 7.53 9.52 -3.16
C PRO A 243 8.44 9.71 -4.36
N LYS A 244 7.93 9.49 -5.58
CA LYS A 244 8.74 9.70 -6.79
C LYS A 244 9.16 11.16 -6.74
N ILE A 245 10.40 11.43 -6.36
CA ILE A 245 10.92 12.79 -6.28
C ILE A 245 11.26 13.15 -7.71
N PHE A 246 10.42 13.99 -8.31
CA PHE A 246 10.74 14.66 -9.55
C PHE A 246 11.60 15.86 -9.20
N MET A 247 12.77 15.94 -9.81
CA MET A 247 13.72 17.02 -9.57
C MET A 247 13.79 17.92 -10.80
N LYS A 248 13.94 19.23 -10.56
CA LYS A 248 14.33 20.22 -11.58
C LYS A 248 15.30 21.21 -10.94
N TYR A 249 16.30 21.64 -11.70
CA TYR A 249 17.21 22.69 -11.26
C TYR A 249 16.55 24.06 -11.36
N TYR A 250 16.89 24.94 -10.42
CA TYR A 250 16.41 26.32 -10.40
C TYR A 250 16.73 27.06 -11.72
N GLU A 251 15.74 27.79 -12.23
CA GLU A 251 15.83 28.58 -13.46
C GLU A 251 15.77 30.08 -13.14
N VAL A 252 16.64 30.86 -13.80
CA VAL A 252 16.61 32.33 -13.78
C VAL A 252 16.37 32.81 -15.20
N ASN A 253 15.33 33.62 -15.41
CA ASN A 253 14.95 34.18 -16.71
C ASN A 253 14.80 33.13 -17.83
N GLY A 254 14.24 31.97 -17.50
CA GLY A 254 13.98 30.89 -18.46
C GLY A 254 15.22 30.11 -18.91
N LYS A 255 16.33 30.22 -18.19
CA LYS A 255 17.53 29.38 -18.38
C LYS A 255 17.81 28.61 -17.10
N GLU A 256 18.06 27.30 -17.23
CA GLU A 256 18.63 26.48 -16.15
C GLU A 256 19.95 27.15 -15.75
N VAL A 257 20.08 27.52 -14.47
CA VAL A 257 21.28 28.21 -13.97
C VAL A 257 22.43 27.22 -13.75
N PHE A 258 22.15 25.92 -13.80
CA PHE A 258 23.07 24.84 -13.49
C PHE A 258 23.22 23.87 -14.65
N ASP A 259 24.43 23.36 -14.84
CA ASP A 259 24.69 22.24 -15.73
C ASP A 259 24.21 20.93 -15.09
N ARG A 260 23.56 20.06 -15.86
CA ARG A 260 22.91 18.81 -15.40
C ARG A 260 23.92 17.79 -14.84
N THR A 261 25.21 18.09 -14.96
CA THR A 261 26.36 17.29 -14.52
C THR A 261 27.05 17.82 -13.26
N ALA A 262 26.44 18.75 -12.51
CA ALA A 262 27.01 19.23 -11.25
C ALA A 262 27.08 18.09 -10.20
N SER A 263 28.25 17.46 -10.11
CA SER A 263 28.54 16.44 -9.10
C SER A 263 28.84 17.14 -7.78
N PHE A 264 27.84 17.25 -6.92
CA PHE A 264 28.06 17.68 -5.55
C PHE A 264 28.52 16.49 -4.70
N GLU A 265 29.62 16.65 -3.97
CA GLU A 265 29.89 15.79 -2.81
C GLU A 265 28.79 16.08 -1.77
N ASN A 266 27.80 15.19 -1.72
CA ASN A 266 26.72 15.21 -0.75
C ASN A 266 27.25 15.49 0.69
N PRO A 267 26.73 16.51 1.41
CA PRO A 267 27.15 16.79 2.78
C PRO A 267 26.67 15.73 3.80
N GLY A 268 25.86 14.75 3.38
CA GLY A 268 25.39 13.62 4.17
C GLY A 268 25.89 12.28 3.66
N SER A 269 27.01 11.82 4.24
CA SER A 269 27.70 10.53 4.09
C SER A 269 28.76 10.41 2.98
N LYS A 270 30.02 10.56 3.39
CA LYS A 270 31.18 10.03 2.66
C LYS A 270 31.27 8.52 2.84
N VAL A 271 30.65 7.69 2.00
CA VAL A 271 31.02 6.27 1.94
C VAL A 271 30.75 5.64 0.57
N LEU A 272 31.80 5.39 -0.21
CA LEU A 272 31.93 4.41 -1.33
C LEU A 272 30.92 4.48 -2.50
N SER A 273 31.39 4.24 -3.72
CA SER A 273 30.57 4.10 -4.95
C SER A 273 29.44 3.06 -4.83
N ALA A 274 29.51 2.18 -3.84
CA ALA A 274 28.50 1.17 -3.50
C ALA A 274 27.27 1.73 -2.76
N ASN A 275 27.33 2.95 -2.21
CA ASN A 275 26.20 3.60 -1.51
C ASN A 275 25.61 4.79 -2.28
N ARG A 276 26.04 5.00 -3.53
CA ARG A 276 25.20 5.79 -4.44
C ARG A 276 23.88 5.03 -4.57
N PRO A 277 22.71 5.68 -4.34
CA PRO A 277 21.46 5.06 -4.73
C PRO A 277 21.58 4.66 -6.19
N VAL A 278 21.36 3.37 -6.49
CA VAL A 278 21.22 2.89 -7.87
C VAL A 278 19.86 3.39 -8.36
N ILE A 279 19.78 4.70 -8.53
CA ILE A 279 18.57 5.41 -8.87
C ILE A 279 19.02 6.62 -9.66
N ASP A 280 18.75 6.61 -10.95
CA ASP A 280 18.66 7.79 -11.81
C ASP A 280 18.34 7.28 -13.22
N ARG A 281 17.11 7.53 -13.69
CA ARG A 281 16.88 7.47 -15.14
C ARG A 281 17.66 8.62 -15.76
N THR A 282 18.37 8.39 -16.84
CA THR A 282 19.00 9.51 -17.56
C THR A 282 17.92 10.49 -18.03
N PRO A 283 18.24 11.78 -18.20
CA PRO A 283 17.29 12.75 -18.75
C PRO A 283 16.64 12.28 -20.06
N GLU A 284 17.39 11.59 -20.91
CA GLU A 284 16.92 11.03 -22.18
C GLU A 284 15.89 9.91 -21.97
N GLN A 285 16.12 9.04 -20.99
CA GLN A 285 15.20 7.96 -20.64
C GLN A 285 13.93 8.53 -20.00
N SER A 286 14.05 9.50 -19.10
CA SER A 286 12.90 10.16 -18.47
C SER A 286 12.03 10.89 -19.52
N LYS A 287 12.66 11.55 -20.49
CA LYS A 287 11.96 12.18 -21.62
C LYS A 287 11.25 11.17 -22.51
N LYS A 288 11.91 10.04 -22.83
CA LYS A 288 11.33 8.93 -23.61
C LYS A 288 10.12 8.30 -22.93
N ASP A 289 10.13 8.27 -21.60
CA ASP A 289 9.06 7.71 -20.77
C ASP A 289 7.91 8.72 -20.50
N GLY A 290 7.95 9.90 -21.12
CA GLY A 290 6.88 10.90 -21.05
C GLY A 290 6.98 11.88 -19.88
N PHE A 291 8.13 11.93 -19.18
CA PHE A 291 8.35 12.83 -18.04
C PHE A 291 9.00 14.17 -18.42
N GLY A 292 9.16 14.50 -19.70
CA GLY A 292 9.72 15.79 -20.12
C GLY A 292 11.15 16.01 -19.64
N ASP A 293 11.45 17.17 -19.05
CA ASP A 293 12.76 17.53 -18.49
C ASP A 293 12.94 17.10 -17.02
N TYR A 294 11.96 16.41 -16.43
CA TYR A 294 12.02 15.93 -15.06
C TYR A 294 12.67 14.55 -14.99
N TYR A 295 13.52 14.33 -14.00
CA TYR A 295 14.14 13.03 -13.75
C TYR A 295 13.57 12.39 -12.49
N ILE A 296 13.30 11.08 -12.58
CA ILE A 296 12.68 10.31 -11.50
C ILE A 296 13.76 9.60 -10.70
N THR A 297 13.80 9.89 -9.40
CA THR A 297 14.44 9.00 -8.45
C THR A 297 13.42 7.97 -7.94
N ASN A 298 13.50 6.74 -8.44
CA ASN A 298 12.69 5.63 -7.98
C ASN A 298 13.35 4.95 -6.77
N TYR A 299 12.91 5.26 -5.55
CA TYR A 299 13.38 4.53 -4.39
C TYR A 299 12.67 3.18 -4.29
N LYS A 300 13.43 2.12 -4.57
CA LYS A 300 13.07 0.74 -4.26
C LYS A 300 14.15 0.14 -3.37
N LYS A 301 14.14 0.49 -2.10
CA LYS A 301 14.96 -0.24 -1.11
C LYS A 301 14.14 -1.40 -0.60
N ASN A 302 14.74 -2.58 -0.45
CA ASN A 302 14.11 -3.70 0.24
C ASN A 302 13.66 -3.25 1.64
N ASP A 303 12.39 -3.46 1.95
CA ASP A 303 11.82 -3.24 3.27
C ASP A 303 11.78 -4.57 4.02
N THR A 304 12.62 -4.68 5.05
CA THR A 304 12.64 -5.84 5.94
C THR A 304 12.04 -5.41 7.27
N THR A 305 10.95 -6.06 7.67
CA THR A 305 10.30 -5.78 8.94
C THR A 305 10.25 -7.05 9.79
N LEU A 306 10.74 -6.96 11.03
CA LEU A 306 10.55 -7.97 12.06
C LEU A 306 9.63 -7.39 13.14
N ARG A 307 8.53 -8.09 13.45
CA ARG A 307 7.65 -7.76 14.58
C ARG A 307 7.56 -8.95 15.51
N VAL A 308 7.68 -8.68 16.81
CA VAL A 308 7.45 -9.66 17.87
C VAL A 308 6.29 -9.13 18.71
N GLY A 309 5.22 -9.91 18.80
CA GLY A 309 4.00 -9.57 19.53
C GLY A 309 3.69 -10.63 20.58
N ILE A 310 3.08 -10.18 21.67
CA ILE A 310 2.52 -11.05 22.71
C ILE A 310 1.00 -10.87 22.66
N SER A 311 0.27 -11.97 22.46
CA SER A 311 -1.19 -11.98 22.48
C SER A 311 -1.66 -12.63 23.76
N ILE A 312 -2.48 -11.88 24.50
CA ILE A 312 -3.10 -12.32 25.75
C ILE A 312 -4.61 -12.41 25.49
N THR A 313 -5.19 -13.59 25.72
CA THR A 313 -6.62 -13.85 25.56
C THR A 313 -7.18 -14.27 26.91
N PHE A 314 -8.14 -13.52 27.45
CA PHE A 314 -8.82 -13.84 28.71
C PHE A 314 -10.16 -14.51 28.44
#